data_AF-A0A0J9TZG3-F1
#
_entry.id   AF-A0A0J9TZG3-F1
#
_cell.length_a   1.000
_cell.length_b   1.000
_cell.length_c   1.000
_cell.angle_alpha   90.00
_cell.angle_beta   90.00
_cell.angle_gamma   90.00
#
_symmetry.space_group_name_H-M   'P 1'
#
loop_
_entity.id
_entity.type
_entity.pdbx_description
1 polymer ?
#
loop_
_entity_poly.entity_id
_entity_poly.type
_entity_poly.pdbx_seq_one_letter_code
_entity_poly.pdbx_strand_id
1 'polypeptide(L)'
;MKFLALIVYVFVMLSLVSKLEARQRFYCLWSTKRTCSRTSPQCLRLQSGVDPQNNAVYTCKYYRDDCKYLLDKCKGSTAYGQLGTSVNVVTYCIGNNIAIGGTGDCT
;
A
#
# COMPACT_ATOMS: atom_id res chain seq x y z
N MET A 1 -38.97 -8.85 -19.89
CA MET A 1 -37.91 -8.63 -20.92
C MET A 1 -36.81 -7.66 -20.48
N LYS A 2 -37.11 -6.45 -19.99
CA LYS A 2 -36.07 -5.45 -19.60
C LYS A 2 -35.22 -5.84 -18.37
N PHE A 3 -35.81 -6.50 -17.38
CA PHE A 3 -35.09 -6.93 -16.16
C PHE A 3 -34.05 -8.03 -16.41
N LEU A 4 -34.33 -8.99 -17.30
CA LEU A 4 -33.37 -10.04 -17.65
C LEU A 4 -32.13 -9.49 -18.36
N ALA A 5 -32.31 -8.48 -19.22
CA ALA A 5 -31.19 -7.82 -19.89
C ALA A 5 -30.26 -7.09 -18.91
N LEU A 6 -30.81 -6.47 -17.87
CA LEU A 6 -30.01 -5.81 -16.82
C LEU A 6 -29.18 -6.82 -16.02
N ILE A 7 -29.76 -7.98 -15.68
CA ILE A 7 -29.04 -9.04 -14.96
C ILE A 7 -27.86 -9.54 -15.81
N VAL A 8 -28.09 -9.85 -17.09
CA VAL A 8 -27.03 -10.30 -18.01
C VAL A 8 -25.93 -9.24 -18.14
N TYR A 9 -26.29 -7.95 -18.24
CA TYR A 9 -25.32 -6.87 -18.36
C TYR A 9 -24.43 -6.74 -17.11
N VAL A 10 -25.02 -6.88 -15.91
CA VAL A 10 -24.29 -6.87 -14.64
C VAL A 10 -23.29 -8.03 -14.58
N PHE A 11 -23.69 -9.24 -14.94
CA PHE A 11 -22.78 -10.40 -14.95
C PHE A 11 -21.64 -10.24 -15.96
N VAL A 12 -21.92 -9.70 -17.14
CA VAL A 12 -20.89 -9.40 -18.15
C VAL A 12 -19.91 -8.37 -17.59
N MET A 13 -20.38 -7.24 -17.06
CA MET A 13 -19.51 -6.22 -16.47
C MET A 13 -18.66 -6.76 -15.31
N LEU A 14 -19.24 -7.54 -14.40
CA LEU A 14 -18.51 -8.20 -13.30
C LEU A 14 -17.41 -9.13 -13.83
N SER A 15 -17.68 -9.90 -14.88
CA SER A 15 -16.70 -10.81 -15.49
C SER A 15 -15.55 -10.09 -16.20
N LEU A 16 -15.81 -8.91 -16.77
CA LEU A 16 -14.79 -8.06 -17.39
C LEU A 16 -13.92 -7.39 -16.33
N VAL A 17 -14.52 -6.83 -15.27
CA VAL A 17 -13.81 -6.19 -14.17
C VAL A 17 -12.90 -7.18 -13.44
N SER A 18 -13.40 -8.38 -13.13
CA SER A 18 -12.60 -9.41 -12.45
C SER A 18 -11.39 -9.89 -13.28
N LYS A 19 -11.51 -9.97 -14.61
CA LYS A 19 -10.37 -10.26 -15.50
C LYS A 19 -9.36 -9.11 -15.56
N LEU A 20 -9.83 -7.86 -15.55
CA LEU A 20 -8.97 -6.67 -15.52
C LEU A 20 -8.19 -6.56 -14.21
N GLU A 21 -8.85 -6.75 -13.07
CA GLU A 21 -8.21 -6.75 -11.76
C GLU A 21 -7.18 -7.86 -11.62
N ALA A 22 -7.50 -9.07 -12.08
CA ALA A 22 -6.55 -10.18 -12.09
C ALA A 22 -5.30 -9.83 -12.91
N ARG A 23 -5.50 -9.28 -14.12
CA ARG A 23 -4.39 -8.90 -15.02
C ARG A 23 -3.55 -7.76 -14.45
N GLN A 24 -4.18 -6.77 -13.80
CA GLN A 24 -3.47 -5.71 -13.07
C GLN A 24 -2.64 -6.29 -11.93
N ARG A 25 -3.18 -7.18 -11.11
CA ARG A 25 -2.44 -7.83 -10.01
C ARG A 25 -1.25 -8.65 -10.50
N PHE A 26 -1.43 -9.43 -11.58
CA PHE A 26 -0.33 -10.18 -12.20
C PHE A 26 0.74 -9.27 -12.79
N TYR A 27 0.35 -8.23 -13.54
CA TYR A 27 1.30 -7.28 -14.11
C TYR A 27 2.06 -6.53 -13.01
N CYS A 28 1.37 -6.19 -11.93
CA CYS A 28 1.93 -5.46 -10.83
C CYS A 28 2.91 -6.31 -10.00
N LEU A 29 2.61 -7.60 -9.75
CA LEU A 29 3.56 -8.57 -9.18
C LEU A 29 4.79 -8.78 -10.08
N TRP A 30 4.59 -8.87 -11.40
CA TRP A 30 5.66 -9.11 -12.35
C TRP A 30 6.57 -7.88 -12.52
N SER A 31 5.97 -6.70 -12.66
CA SER A 31 6.64 -5.42 -12.81
C SER A 31 7.46 -5.09 -11.56
N THR A 32 6.85 -5.18 -10.37
CA THR A 32 7.57 -4.91 -9.11
C THR A 32 8.76 -5.86 -8.93
N LYS A 33 8.63 -7.14 -9.26
CA LYS A 33 9.75 -8.10 -9.17
C LYS A 33 10.94 -7.73 -10.06
N ARG A 34 10.73 -6.99 -11.16
CA ARG A 34 11.78 -6.64 -12.14
C ARG A 34 12.47 -5.31 -11.82
N THR A 35 11.77 -4.38 -11.20
CA THR A 35 12.26 -3.00 -11.00
C THR A 35 12.60 -2.67 -9.55
N CYS A 36 12.17 -3.49 -8.59
CA CYS A 36 12.36 -3.19 -7.17
C CYS A 36 13.79 -3.45 -6.69
N SER A 37 14.23 -2.64 -5.73
CA SER A 37 15.50 -2.87 -5.02
C SER A 37 15.30 -3.77 -3.79
N ARG A 38 16.18 -4.76 -3.63
CA ARG A 38 16.20 -5.63 -2.43
C ARG A 38 17.06 -5.09 -1.29
N THR A 39 17.85 -4.06 -1.55
CA THR A 39 18.83 -3.50 -0.60
C THR A 39 18.44 -2.12 -0.11
N SER A 40 17.47 -1.48 -0.75
CA SER A 40 16.98 -0.14 -0.39
C SER A 40 15.77 -0.27 0.53
N PRO A 41 15.89 0.00 1.84
CA PRO A 41 14.75 -0.03 2.74
C PRO A 41 13.88 1.22 2.54
N GLN A 42 12.60 1.14 2.91
CA GLN A 42 11.62 2.21 2.70
C GLN A 42 10.91 2.55 4.01
N CYS A 43 10.64 3.82 4.26
CA CYS A 43 9.91 4.27 5.45
C CYS A 43 8.64 4.98 4.99
N LEU A 44 7.48 4.48 5.41
CA LEU A 44 6.17 4.96 5.00
C LEU A 44 5.47 5.57 6.19
N ARG A 45 5.09 6.84 6.10
CA ARG A 45 4.35 7.56 7.13
C ARG A 45 2.87 7.59 6.80
N LEU A 46 2.04 7.30 7.80
CA LEU A 46 0.59 7.30 7.74
C LEU A 46 0.06 8.10 8.93
N GLN A 47 -0.88 9.02 8.68
CA GLN A 47 -1.59 9.69 9.76
C GLN A 47 -2.54 8.70 10.42
N SER A 48 -2.30 8.36 11.69
CA SER A 48 -3.12 7.42 12.45
C SER A 48 -4.21 8.11 13.26
N GLY A 49 -4.07 9.42 13.54
CA GLY A 49 -5.06 10.16 14.31
C GLY A 49 -4.66 11.60 14.59
N VAL A 50 -5.26 12.14 15.65
CA VAL A 50 -4.96 13.45 16.23
C VAL A 50 -4.81 13.31 17.75
N ASP A 51 -3.92 14.09 18.35
CA ASP A 51 -3.68 14.10 19.80
C ASP A 51 -4.72 14.99 20.54
N PRO A 52 -4.72 15.04 21.88
CA PRO A 52 -5.63 15.87 22.67
C PRO A 52 -5.49 17.39 22.43
N GLN A 53 -4.37 17.82 21.84
CA GLN A 53 -4.08 19.21 21.47
C GLN A 53 -4.39 19.49 19.99
N ASN A 54 -5.03 18.55 19.29
CA ASN A 54 -5.42 18.61 17.90
C ASN A 54 -4.25 18.63 16.90
N ASN A 55 -3.08 18.11 17.28
CA ASN A 55 -1.96 17.87 16.37
C ASN A 55 -2.11 16.50 15.68
N ALA A 56 -1.67 16.40 14.44
CA ALA A 56 -1.69 15.14 13.70
C ALA A 56 -0.68 14.13 14.27
N VAL A 57 -1.14 12.93 14.60
CA VAL A 57 -0.29 11.82 15.04
C VAL A 57 0.04 10.94 13.84
N TYR A 58 1.32 10.65 13.67
CA TYR A 58 1.83 9.87 12.56
C TYR A 58 2.45 8.55 13.02
N THR A 59 2.09 7.48 12.32
CA THR A 59 2.72 6.17 12.45
C THR A 59 3.55 5.89 11.22
N CYS A 60 4.73 5.31 11.42
CA CYS A 60 5.62 4.91 10.35
C CYS A 60 5.76 3.41 10.30
N LYS A 61 5.85 2.87 9.08
CA LYS A 61 6.21 1.49 8.81
C LYS A 61 7.57 1.43 8.14
N TYR A 62 8.47 0.67 8.74
CA TYR A 62 9.81 0.48 8.20
C TYR A 62 9.85 -0.79 7.35
N TYR A 63 9.79 -0.66 6.03
CA TYR A 63 9.95 -1.78 5.12
C TYR A 63 11.44 -2.14 4.97
N ARG A 64 11.74 -3.43 5.09
CA ARG A 64 13.09 -3.98 4.89
C ARG A 64 13.66 -3.65 3.52
N ASP A 65 12.81 -3.65 2.50
CA ASP A 65 13.21 -3.49 1.13
C ASP A 65 12.08 -2.86 0.31
N ASP A 66 12.47 -2.19 -0.77
CA ASP A 66 11.59 -1.53 -1.72
C ASP A 66 10.67 -2.54 -2.42
N CYS A 67 11.12 -3.78 -2.63
CA CYS A 67 10.28 -4.84 -3.16
C CYS A 67 9.04 -5.12 -2.30
N LYS A 68 9.20 -5.22 -0.98
CA LYS A 68 8.08 -5.41 -0.06
C LYS A 68 7.14 -4.20 -0.06
N TYR A 69 7.68 -2.98 -0.07
CA TYR A 69 6.87 -1.78 -0.16
C TYR A 69 6.04 -1.74 -1.46
N LEU A 70 6.70 -1.89 -2.61
CA LEU A 70 6.05 -1.83 -3.90
C LEU A 70 5.00 -2.93 -4.06
N LEU A 71 5.26 -4.13 -3.54
CA LEU A 71 4.30 -5.23 -3.57
C LEU A 71 3.10 -4.99 -2.64
N ASP A 72 3.31 -4.33 -1.49
CA ASP A 72 2.25 -3.92 -0.58
C ASP A 72 1.37 -2.81 -1.19
N LYS A 73 2.01 -1.79 -1.77
CA LYS A 73 1.35 -0.72 -2.54
C LYS A 73 0.54 -1.27 -3.71
N CYS A 74 1.15 -2.17 -4.45
CA CYS A 74 0.56 -2.87 -5.58
C CYS A 74 -0.70 -3.66 -5.22
N LYS A 75 -0.64 -4.42 -4.12
CA LYS A 75 -1.78 -5.19 -3.65
C LYS A 75 -2.84 -4.33 -2.97
N GLY A 76 -2.46 -3.13 -2.49
CA GLY A 76 -3.30 -2.29 -1.66
C GLY A 76 -3.77 -3.05 -0.41
N SER A 77 -2.96 -3.95 0.14
CA SER A 77 -3.40 -4.84 1.23
C SER A 77 -3.30 -4.20 2.61
N THR A 78 -2.56 -3.11 2.74
CA THR A 78 -2.36 -2.40 4.01
C THR A 78 -2.60 -0.91 3.84
N ALA A 79 -2.97 -0.24 4.93
CA ALA A 79 -3.16 1.21 4.95
C ALA A 79 -1.89 1.97 4.54
N TYR A 80 -0.70 1.45 4.87
CA TYR A 80 0.58 2.00 4.42
C TYR A 80 0.80 1.88 2.91
N GLY A 81 0.36 0.76 2.30
CA GLY A 81 0.43 0.58 0.84
C GLY A 81 -0.57 1.47 0.09
N GLN A 82 -1.73 1.75 0.69
CA GLN A 82 -2.79 2.55 0.05
C GLN A 82 -2.62 4.06 0.25
N LEU A 83 -2.33 4.48 1.49
CA LEU A 83 -2.38 5.88 1.94
C LEU A 83 -1.05 6.38 2.50
N GLY A 84 -0.08 5.48 2.69
CA GLY A 84 1.23 5.84 3.24
C GLY A 84 2.03 6.72 2.27
N THR A 85 2.76 7.67 2.84
CA THR A 85 3.65 8.58 2.13
C THR A 85 5.10 8.19 2.40
N SER A 86 5.93 8.14 1.35
CA SER A 86 7.35 7.84 1.50
C SER A 86 8.05 8.99 2.22
N VAL A 87 8.80 8.68 3.28
CA VAL A 87 9.55 9.65 4.07
C VAL A 87 11.01 9.21 4.24
N ASN A 88 11.87 10.10 4.72
CA ASN A 88 13.27 9.78 4.94
C ASN A 88 13.43 8.67 5.99
N VAL A 89 14.08 7.57 5.60
CA VAL A 89 14.29 6.39 6.45
C VAL A 89 15.10 6.71 7.70
N VAL A 90 16.15 7.52 7.56
CA VAL A 90 17.06 7.86 8.66
C VAL A 90 16.33 8.71 9.69
N THR A 91 15.60 9.72 9.24
CA THR A 91 14.89 10.65 10.14
C THR A 91 13.70 9.99 10.83
N TYR A 92 12.81 9.34 10.07
CA TYR A 92 11.48 8.97 10.57
C TYR A 92 11.38 7.53 11.07
N CYS A 93 12.20 6.61 10.56
CA CYS A 93 12.21 5.22 11.02
C CYS A 93 13.41 4.96 11.96
N ILE A 94 14.64 5.22 11.52
CA ILE A 94 15.83 4.98 12.35
C ILE A 94 15.88 5.94 13.53
N GLY A 95 15.66 7.24 13.31
CA GLY A 95 15.68 8.27 14.36
C GLY A 95 14.65 8.03 15.46
N ASN A 96 13.51 7.40 15.13
CA ASN A 96 12.47 7.01 16.08
C ASN A 96 12.61 5.56 16.59
N ASN A 97 13.78 4.93 16.41
CA ASN A 97 14.07 3.56 16.86
C ASN A 97 13.08 2.49 16.37
N ILE A 98 12.48 2.69 15.20
CA ILE A 98 11.58 1.71 14.59
C ILE A 98 12.43 0.59 13.99
N ALA A 99 12.20 -0.66 14.40
CA ALA A 99 12.91 -1.81 13.87
C ALA A 99 12.52 -2.09 12.40
N ILE A 100 13.46 -2.64 11.62
CA ILE A 100 13.19 -3.06 10.24
C ILE A 100 12.06 -4.09 10.22
N GLY A 101 11.03 -3.84 9.41
CA GLY A 101 9.81 -4.64 9.30
C GLY A 101 8.72 -4.25 10.30
N GLY A 102 9.03 -3.37 11.24
CA GLY A 102 8.12 -2.92 12.29
C GLY A 102 7.32 -1.68 11.94
N THR A 103 6.45 -1.31 12.87
CA THR A 103 5.67 -0.07 12.86
C THR A 103 5.85 0.64 14.19
N GLY A 104 5.91 1.96 14.18
CA GLY A 104 6.06 2.77 15.39
C GLY A 104 5.56 4.19 15.19
N ASP A 105 5.52 4.95 16.28
CA ASP A 105 5.23 6.38 16.24
C ASP A 105 6.40 7.12 15.55
N CYS A 106 6.08 8.08 14.70
CA CYS A 106 7.05 8.93 14.02
C CYS A 106 6.53 10.36 13.85
N THR A 107 5.67 10.78 14.77
CA THR A 107 5.17 12.15 14.89
C THR A 107 6.32 13.15 15.05
#